data_AF-A0A844GAG5-F1
#
_entry.id   AF-A0A844GAG5-F1
#
_cell.length_a   1.000
_cell.length_b   1.000
_cell.length_c   1.000
_cell.angle_alpha   90.00
_cell.angle_beta   90.00
_cell.angle_gamma   90.00
#
_symmetry.space_group_name_H-M   'P 1'
#
loop_
_entity.id
_entity.type
_entity.pdbx_description
1 polymer ?
#
loop_
_entity_poly.entity_id
_entity_poly.type
_entity_poly.pdbx_seq_one_letter_code
_entity_poly.pdbx_strand_id
1 'polypeptide(L)'
;MVPGGWNAAFSYRYEEVARKNGKSTKLAGLGLYLFSADKEAGAQVYTAATKLEQAKITHAAAEMMVAKSPALRQLIQNHKNKLWIPGTANKFIPLGADANTQDGLNVHGAIIDELHAHPSRALWDVIDTARGARRRSLMHAITTSGFNQDGSICLEQRNYLIQILEGQLDDDSFGGVIYTLDEGDDWFDESNWIKANPNLGVSVFLDELRTQAAKAGHVPAALNNFLTKRLNIWTQVSESWLSMDARDKNADSVDIEALRGRKCFGGLDLASKTDIAAWILLFPPEKPGEKWVVLCRFFIPEDNMLVRDQKDRVSYTARARNGYIIPTAGTQIDQEAIRRQIIDDAASFEIQSIGFDAWNAGKIATELMEDGMEMVALTQNFQNLSEPSKELEAKILAGGFAHGGQPVLRWMAGNVVVLRDTNDNYRPNKKRSRERIDGIVALVMALNRAMYHAPEETVRLAYEDEVYL
;
A
#
# COMPACT_ATOMS: atom_id res chain seq x y z
N MET A 1 40.91 9.72 -21.26
CA MET A 1 41.04 9.78 -19.80
C MET A 1 41.78 11.05 -19.42
N VAL A 2 41.10 12.02 -18.79
CA VAL A 2 41.73 13.21 -18.21
C VAL A 2 41.95 12.94 -16.72
N PRO A 3 43.17 13.10 -16.19
CA PRO A 3 43.48 12.78 -14.80
C PRO A 3 43.08 13.93 -13.86
N GLY A 4 42.46 13.60 -12.71
CA GLY A 4 42.54 14.45 -11.52
C GLY A 4 41.30 15.26 -11.09
N GLY A 5 40.08 14.84 -11.42
CA GLY A 5 38.87 15.44 -10.84
C GLY A 5 37.76 14.43 -10.69
N TRP A 6 37.42 14.07 -9.45
CA TRP A 6 36.03 13.71 -9.17
C TRP A 6 35.23 14.99 -9.47
N ASN A 7 34.50 15.04 -10.61
CA ASN A 7 33.43 16.00 -10.99
C ASN A 7 33.51 16.34 -12.50
N ALA A 8 32.53 16.10 -13.35
CA ALA A 8 31.23 15.47 -13.24
C ALA A 8 30.87 14.97 -14.65
N ALA A 9 30.68 13.66 -14.85
CA ALA A 9 30.06 13.16 -16.08
C ALA A 9 28.56 13.47 -16.09
N PHE A 10 27.95 13.54 -14.90
CA PHE A 10 26.51 13.66 -14.71
C PHE A 10 26.08 15.03 -14.16
N SER A 11 24.98 15.54 -14.69
CA SER A 11 24.23 16.71 -14.20
C SER A 11 23.25 16.32 -13.09
N TYR A 12 22.75 15.08 -13.13
CA TYR A 12 21.82 14.49 -12.17
C TYR A 12 22.42 13.24 -11.55
N ARG A 13 22.19 13.06 -10.26
CA ARG A 13 22.56 11.84 -9.55
C ARG A 13 21.42 11.36 -8.67
N TYR A 14 21.04 10.10 -8.82
CA TYR A 14 20.04 9.44 -7.98
C TYR A 14 20.70 8.33 -7.16
N GLU A 15 20.49 8.34 -5.85
CA GLU A 15 20.98 7.31 -4.95
C GLU A 15 19.87 6.82 -4.01
N GLU A 16 19.52 5.55 -4.15
CA GLU A 16 18.55 4.89 -3.29
C GLU A 16 19.25 3.81 -2.46
N VAL A 17 19.17 3.90 -1.14
CA VAL A 17 19.80 2.92 -0.23
C VAL A 17 19.04 2.85 1.08
N ALA A 18 19.06 1.72 1.78
CA ALA A 18 18.37 1.54 3.06
C ALA A 18 18.81 2.54 4.16
N ARG A 19 18.01 2.65 5.23
CA ARG A 19 18.31 3.56 6.35
C ARG A 19 19.62 3.18 7.05
N LYS A 20 20.27 4.18 7.65
CA LYS A 20 21.53 4.07 8.41
C LYS A 20 22.80 3.78 7.58
N ASN A 21 22.74 3.86 6.25
CA ASN A 21 23.91 3.76 5.36
C ASN A 21 24.69 5.09 5.16
N GLY A 22 24.61 6.04 6.09
CA GLY A 22 25.48 7.24 6.09
C GLY A 22 25.27 8.27 4.96
N LYS A 23 24.16 8.18 4.19
CA LYS A 23 23.84 9.08 3.06
C LYS A 23 24.03 10.57 3.38
N SER A 24 23.36 11.08 4.41
CA SER A 24 23.37 12.50 4.78
C SER A 24 24.78 13.00 5.12
N THR A 25 25.58 12.19 5.82
CA THR A 25 26.98 12.53 6.12
C THR A 25 27.83 12.61 4.86
N LYS A 26 27.68 11.65 3.94
CA LYS A 26 28.40 11.66 2.66
C LYS A 26 28.03 12.89 1.82
N LEU A 27 26.74 13.19 1.70
CA LEU A 27 26.29 14.34 0.92
C LEU A 27 26.63 15.68 1.55
N ALA A 28 26.73 15.78 2.87
CA ALA A 28 27.26 16.96 3.52
C ALA A 28 28.69 17.30 3.04
N GLY A 29 29.55 16.27 2.93
CA GLY A 29 30.91 16.42 2.39
C GLY A 29 30.90 16.83 0.92
N LEU A 30 30.03 16.23 0.09
CA LEU A 30 29.85 16.63 -1.31
C LEU A 30 29.40 18.09 -1.42
N GLY A 31 28.42 18.50 -0.61
CA GLY A 31 27.92 19.87 -0.57
C GLY A 31 29.02 20.87 -0.22
N LEU A 32 29.87 20.55 0.77
CA LEU A 32 31.04 21.36 1.11
C LEU A 32 32.04 21.45 -0.04
N TYR A 33 32.29 20.35 -0.76
CA TYR A 33 33.17 20.36 -1.93
C TYR A 33 32.63 21.29 -3.03
N LEU A 34 31.36 21.11 -3.44
CA LEU A 34 30.72 21.93 -4.47
C LEU A 34 30.73 23.42 -4.12
N PHE A 35 30.53 23.72 -2.83
CA PHE A 35 30.48 25.08 -2.31
C PHE A 35 31.85 25.75 -2.18
N SER A 36 32.92 25.01 -1.88
CA SER A 36 34.21 25.59 -1.47
C SER A 36 35.42 25.21 -2.32
N ALA A 37 35.39 24.07 -3.03
CA ALA A 37 36.56 23.48 -3.69
C ALA A 37 36.36 23.21 -5.19
N ASP A 38 35.12 23.28 -5.69
CA ASP A 38 34.77 22.99 -7.10
C ASP A 38 35.13 24.14 -8.07
N LYS A 39 35.78 25.20 -7.57
CA LYS A 39 36.30 26.35 -8.32
C LYS A 39 35.25 27.15 -9.11
N GLU A 40 33.96 26.96 -8.83
CA GLU A 40 32.89 27.77 -9.39
C GLU A 40 32.74 29.10 -8.63
N ALA A 41 32.69 30.20 -9.37
CA ALA A 41 32.50 31.52 -8.76
C ALA A 41 31.05 31.73 -8.31
N GLY A 42 30.85 31.95 -7.01
CA GLY A 42 29.52 32.19 -6.46
C GLY A 42 28.64 30.94 -6.49
N ALA A 43 29.23 29.77 -6.23
CA ALA A 43 28.57 28.49 -6.05
C ALA A 43 27.53 28.57 -4.92
N GLN A 44 26.25 28.48 -5.29
CA GLN A 44 25.16 28.36 -4.33
C GLN A 44 24.75 26.90 -4.26
N VAL A 45 24.94 26.30 -3.08
CA VAL A 45 24.61 24.91 -2.79
C VAL A 45 23.41 24.86 -1.85
N TYR A 46 22.52 23.91 -2.05
CA TYR A 46 21.31 23.76 -1.26
C TYR A 46 21.09 22.33 -0.83
N THR A 47 20.69 22.12 0.42
CA THR A 47 19.98 20.90 0.81
C THR A 47 18.49 21.19 0.76
N ALA A 48 17.68 20.32 0.18
CA ALA A 48 16.26 20.53 0.00
C ALA A 48 15.48 19.29 0.44
N ALA A 49 14.38 19.52 1.16
CA ALA A 49 13.46 18.47 1.59
C ALA A 49 12.05 19.07 1.72
N THR A 50 11.04 18.22 1.92
CA THR A 50 9.65 18.68 2.11
C THR A 50 9.49 19.62 3.30
N LYS A 51 10.24 19.40 4.38
CA LYS A 51 10.29 20.26 5.57
C LYS A 51 11.70 20.80 5.76
N LEU A 52 11.82 22.09 6.09
CA LEU A 52 13.12 22.74 6.33
C LEU A 52 13.94 22.00 7.41
N GLU A 53 13.30 21.53 8.48
CA GLU A 53 13.97 20.77 9.53
C GLU A 53 14.63 19.48 9.03
N GLN A 54 14.08 18.85 7.98
CA GLN A 54 14.71 17.67 7.38
C GLN A 54 15.94 18.09 6.55
N ALA A 55 15.83 19.15 5.75
CA ALA A 55 16.96 19.68 4.97
C ALA A 55 18.13 20.13 5.87
N LYS A 56 17.83 20.58 7.10
CA LYS A 56 18.83 20.94 8.11
C LYS A 56 19.65 19.76 8.61
N ILE A 57 19.18 18.51 8.52
CA ILE A 57 19.95 17.34 9.00
C ILE A 57 21.25 17.20 8.22
N THR A 58 21.16 17.19 6.89
CA THR A 58 22.33 17.11 6.00
C THR A 58 23.18 18.39 6.12
N HIS A 59 22.57 19.56 6.28
CA HIS A 59 23.30 20.81 6.47
C HIS A 59 24.09 20.86 7.79
N ALA A 60 23.48 20.45 8.91
CA ALA A 60 24.11 20.41 10.22
C ALA A 60 25.32 19.45 10.25
N ALA A 61 25.26 18.34 9.49
CA ALA A 61 26.42 17.48 9.29
C ALA A 61 27.57 18.24 8.61
N ALA A 62 27.29 19.11 7.63
CA ALA A 62 28.30 19.96 7.00
C ALA A 62 28.86 21.02 7.97
N GLU A 63 28.00 21.66 8.77
CA GLU A 63 28.44 22.60 9.81
C GLU A 63 29.39 21.93 10.82
N MET A 64 29.07 20.71 11.24
CA MET A 64 29.94 19.92 12.12
C MET A 64 31.28 19.57 11.46
N MET A 65 31.27 19.21 10.17
CA MET A 65 32.51 18.94 9.42
C MET A 65 33.39 20.19 9.34
N VAL A 66 32.80 21.36 9.08
CA VAL A 66 33.50 22.65 9.11
C VAL A 66 34.07 22.89 10.49
N ALA A 67 33.26 22.80 11.54
CA ALA A 67 33.69 23.06 12.92
C ALA A 67 34.85 22.16 13.38
N LYS A 68 34.89 20.90 12.92
CA LYS A 68 35.95 19.94 13.26
C LYS A 68 37.22 20.06 12.40
N SER A 69 37.18 20.78 11.28
CA SER A 69 38.33 20.94 10.38
C SER A 69 38.97 22.32 10.56
N PRO A 70 40.23 22.41 11.05
CA PRO A 70 40.93 23.69 11.18
C PRO A 70 41.03 24.47 9.87
N ALA A 71 41.29 23.78 8.76
CA ALA A 71 41.39 24.41 7.44
C ALA A 71 40.05 24.98 6.96
N LEU A 72 38.95 24.24 7.15
CA LEU A 72 37.63 24.72 6.74
C LEU A 72 37.13 25.88 7.61
N ARG A 73 37.42 25.87 8.92
CA ARG A 73 37.04 27.00 9.82
C ARG A 73 37.71 28.32 9.46
N GLN A 74 38.92 28.28 8.90
CA GLN A 74 39.61 29.49 8.46
C GLN A 74 38.98 30.08 7.19
N LEU A 75 38.38 29.23 6.35
CA LEU A 75 37.80 29.61 5.07
C LEU A 75 36.30 29.93 5.15
N ILE A 76 35.55 29.18 5.95
CA ILE A 76 34.08 29.14 5.94
C ILE A 76 33.55 29.72 7.24
N GLN A 77 32.65 30.69 7.11
CA GLN A 77 31.89 31.25 8.21
C GLN A 77 30.51 30.59 8.31
N ASN A 78 29.98 30.49 9.53
CA ASN A 78 28.67 29.93 9.82
C ASN A 78 27.81 30.88 10.67
N HIS A 79 26.57 31.10 10.27
CA HIS A 79 25.57 31.86 11.02
C HIS A 79 24.16 31.45 10.61
N LYS A 80 23.30 31.09 11.58
CA LYS A 80 21.87 30.79 11.38
C LYS A 80 21.60 29.77 10.24
N ASN A 81 22.31 28.64 10.21
CA ASN A 81 22.18 27.60 9.17
C ASN A 81 22.55 28.10 7.76
N LYS A 82 23.59 28.93 7.69
CA LYS A 82 24.14 29.44 6.43
C LYS A 82 25.65 29.38 6.55
N LEU A 83 26.26 28.59 5.66
CA LEU A 83 27.69 28.58 5.43
C LEU A 83 28.01 29.53 4.28
N TRP A 84 29.05 30.37 4.42
CA TRP A 84 29.53 31.23 3.34
C TRP A 84 31.05 31.44 3.42
N ILE A 85 31.64 31.81 2.28
CA ILE A 85 33.07 32.17 2.20
C ILE A 85 33.18 33.69 2.08
N PRO A 86 33.80 34.38 3.06
CA PRO A 86 33.97 35.84 3.03
C PRO A 86 34.62 36.33 1.73
N GLY A 87 34.16 37.46 1.21
CA GLY A 87 34.67 38.04 -0.04
C GLY A 87 34.17 37.36 -1.32
N THR A 88 33.26 36.39 -1.21
CA THR A 88 32.67 35.69 -2.37
C THR A 88 31.15 35.65 -2.28
N ALA A 89 30.50 35.28 -3.39
CA ALA A 89 29.05 35.00 -3.42
C ALA A 89 28.70 33.54 -3.10
N ASN A 90 29.68 32.72 -2.68
CA ASN A 90 29.46 31.30 -2.37
C ASN A 90 28.60 31.16 -1.11
N LYS A 91 27.59 30.28 -1.15
CA LYS A 91 26.75 29.99 0.01
C LYS A 91 26.25 28.54 0.01
N PHE A 92 26.07 27.96 1.19
CA PHE A 92 25.42 26.67 1.38
C PHE A 92 24.31 26.79 2.43
N ILE A 93 23.06 26.50 2.05
CA ILE A 93 21.86 26.82 2.84
C ILE A 93 20.81 25.68 2.71
N PRO A 94 20.09 25.30 3.78
CA PRO A 94 18.95 24.39 3.69
C PRO A 94 17.67 25.08 3.21
N LEU A 95 16.87 24.38 2.41
CA LEU A 95 15.58 24.82 1.86
C LEU A 95 14.47 23.83 2.22
N GLY A 96 13.28 24.35 2.54
CA GLY A 96 12.04 23.57 2.65
C GLY A 96 11.12 23.80 1.43
N ALA A 97 10.00 23.10 1.36
CA ALA A 97 9.03 23.26 0.26
C ALA A 97 8.45 24.67 0.12
N ASP A 98 8.39 25.47 1.20
CA ASP A 98 7.91 26.86 1.14
C ASP A 98 8.84 27.79 0.32
N ALA A 99 10.06 27.33 0.02
CA ALA A 99 10.98 28.02 -0.88
C ALA A 99 10.51 28.04 -2.35
N ASN A 100 9.45 27.30 -2.70
CA ASN A 100 8.82 27.26 -4.03
C ASN A 100 8.35 28.62 -4.55
N THR A 101 8.36 29.68 -3.73
CA THR A 101 7.99 31.05 -4.10
C THR A 101 9.19 31.94 -4.47
N GLN A 102 10.41 31.39 -4.48
CA GLN A 102 11.64 32.14 -4.75
C GLN A 102 12.15 31.92 -6.18
N ASP A 103 11.65 32.68 -7.15
CA ASP A 103 12.05 32.67 -8.57
C ASP A 103 13.48 33.19 -8.86
N GLY A 104 14.36 33.24 -7.85
CA GLY A 104 15.69 33.87 -7.93
C GLY A 104 16.86 32.98 -7.52
N LEU A 105 16.65 31.67 -7.37
CA LEU A 105 17.73 30.74 -7.02
C LEU A 105 18.72 30.59 -8.18
N ASN A 106 20.02 30.53 -7.86
CA ASN A 106 21.07 30.32 -8.85
C ASN A 106 21.93 29.13 -8.42
N VAL A 107 21.46 27.93 -8.73
CA VAL A 107 21.88 26.67 -8.14
C VAL A 107 23.13 26.12 -8.84
N HIS A 108 24.22 25.99 -8.09
CA HIS A 108 25.40 25.21 -8.50
C HIS A 108 25.31 23.76 -8.01
N GLY A 109 24.85 23.57 -6.76
CA GLY A 109 24.67 22.23 -6.18
C GLY A 109 23.32 22.11 -5.49
N ALA A 110 22.61 21.01 -5.70
CA ALA A 110 21.41 20.68 -4.96
C ALA A 110 21.50 19.25 -4.41
N ILE A 111 21.16 19.09 -3.14
CA ILE A 111 21.04 17.82 -2.46
C ILE A 111 19.57 17.66 -2.08
N ILE A 112 18.86 16.78 -2.77
CA ILE A 112 17.45 16.50 -2.50
C ILE A 112 17.37 15.33 -1.54
N ASP A 113 16.98 15.59 -0.30
CA ASP A 113 16.90 14.57 0.75
C ASP A 113 15.50 13.95 0.83
N GLU A 114 15.48 12.67 1.17
CA GLU A 114 14.30 11.81 1.29
C GLU A 114 13.30 11.98 0.13
N LEU A 115 13.76 11.84 -1.13
CA LEU A 115 12.91 12.07 -2.33
C LEU A 115 11.58 11.29 -2.28
N HIS A 116 11.53 10.09 -1.69
CA HIS A 116 10.30 9.31 -1.50
C HIS A 116 9.20 10.01 -0.69
N ALA A 117 9.55 11.01 0.12
CA ALA A 117 8.61 11.77 0.93
C ALA A 117 8.05 13.01 0.20
N HIS A 118 8.55 13.33 -1.00
CA HIS A 118 8.09 14.51 -1.75
C HIS A 118 6.74 14.20 -2.40
N PRO A 119 5.70 15.00 -2.12
CA PRO A 119 4.33 14.70 -2.56
C PRO A 119 4.08 15.03 -4.04
N SER A 120 4.94 15.85 -4.66
CA SER A 120 4.80 16.28 -6.05
C SER A 120 6.16 16.72 -6.63
N ARG A 121 6.19 17.04 -7.93
CA ARG A 121 7.39 17.53 -8.63
C ARG A 121 7.73 18.99 -8.33
N ALA A 122 6.89 19.73 -7.60
CA ALA A 122 7.02 21.18 -7.46
C ALA A 122 8.41 21.65 -6.97
N LEU A 123 8.92 21.08 -5.87
CA LEU A 123 10.24 21.45 -5.33
C LEU A 123 11.39 20.97 -6.25
N TRP A 124 11.20 19.82 -6.91
CA TRP A 124 12.16 19.28 -7.87
C TRP A 124 12.32 20.24 -9.07
N ASP A 125 11.21 20.61 -9.69
CA ASP A 125 11.17 21.42 -10.91
C ASP A 125 11.68 22.86 -10.66
N VAL A 126 11.41 23.43 -9.49
CA VAL A 126 11.95 24.74 -9.06
C VAL A 126 13.48 24.70 -8.99
N ILE A 127 14.03 23.67 -8.35
CA ILE A 127 15.49 23.52 -8.21
C ILE A 127 16.13 23.22 -9.56
N ASP A 128 15.48 22.39 -10.37
CA ASP A 128 15.98 22.01 -11.68
C ASP A 128 16.06 23.22 -12.63
N THR A 129 14.99 24.01 -12.70
CA THR A 129 14.95 25.23 -13.50
C THR A 129 16.02 26.24 -13.05
N ALA A 130 16.24 26.36 -11.73
CA ALA A 130 17.22 27.26 -11.15
C ALA A 130 18.69 26.89 -11.42
N ARG A 131 18.96 25.70 -11.99
CA ARG A 131 20.29 25.27 -12.43
C ARG A 131 20.69 25.80 -13.80
N GLY A 132 19.73 26.23 -14.62
CA GLY A 132 19.95 26.58 -16.03
C GLY A 132 20.95 27.71 -16.29
N ALA A 133 21.23 28.55 -15.28
CA ALA A 133 22.23 29.61 -15.37
C ALA A 133 23.69 29.14 -15.20
N ARG A 134 23.93 27.85 -14.89
CA ARG A 134 25.26 27.30 -14.56
C ARG A 134 25.67 26.19 -15.53
N ARG A 135 26.94 26.18 -15.93
CA ARG A 135 27.47 25.22 -16.93
C ARG A 135 27.73 23.82 -16.39
N ARG A 136 27.92 23.67 -15.07
CA ARG A 136 28.33 22.41 -14.42
C ARG A 136 27.67 22.23 -13.06
N SER A 137 26.36 22.47 -13.00
CA SER A 137 25.62 22.27 -11.76
C SER A 137 25.36 20.77 -11.51
N LEU A 138 25.30 20.36 -10.25
CA LEU A 138 24.94 18.98 -9.85
C LEU A 138 23.64 18.97 -9.02
N MET A 139 22.70 18.11 -9.38
CA MET A 139 21.52 17.79 -8.58
C MET A 139 21.61 16.35 -8.12
N HIS A 140 21.78 16.13 -6.82
CA HIS A 140 21.95 14.82 -6.21
C HIS A 140 20.77 14.51 -5.31
N ALA A 141 19.89 13.61 -5.76
CA ALA A 141 18.79 13.09 -4.98
C ALA A 141 19.21 11.85 -4.21
N ILE A 142 18.93 11.85 -2.90
CA ILE A 142 19.04 10.67 -2.06
C ILE A 142 17.69 10.27 -1.51
N THR A 143 17.48 8.97 -1.37
CA THR A 143 16.24 8.47 -0.79
C THR A 143 16.40 7.09 -0.16
N THR A 144 15.37 6.71 0.57
CA THR A 144 15.04 5.31 0.91
C THR A 144 13.76 4.93 0.17
N SER A 145 13.48 3.64 0.07
CA SER A 145 12.18 3.18 -0.44
C SER A 145 11.02 3.67 0.44
N GLY A 146 9.91 3.99 -0.23
CA GLY A 146 8.69 4.52 0.37
C GLY A 146 7.53 3.53 0.35
N PHE A 147 6.37 4.01 0.80
CA PHE A 147 5.12 3.23 0.87
C PHE A 147 4.08 3.62 -0.18
N ASN A 148 4.19 4.82 -0.75
CA ASN A 148 3.25 5.37 -1.73
C ASN A 148 3.85 5.29 -3.12
N GLN A 149 3.19 4.58 -4.03
CA GLN A 149 3.68 4.36 -5.39
C GLN A 149 2.99 5.26 -6.43
N ASP A 150 1.73 5.64 -6.21
CA ASP A 150 0.97 6.47 -7.16
C ASP A 150 1.48 7.93 -7.16
N GLY A 151 1.88 8.45 -8.33
CA GLY A 151 2.28 9.85 -8.53
C GLY A 151 3.61 10.26 -7.86
N SER A 152 4.41 9.31 -7.37
CA SER A 152 5.66 9.59 -6.68
C SER A 152 6.76 10.02 -7.66
N ILE A 153 7.26 11.26 -7.53
CA ILE A 153 8.47 11.73 -8.23
C ILE A 153 9.67 10.81 -7.97
N CYS A 154 9.75 10.19 -6.80
CA CYS A 154 10.86 9.28 -6.48
C CYS A 154 10.86 8.03 -7.36
N LEU A 155 9.68 7.42 -7.60
CA LEU A 155 9.57 6.27 -8.49
C LEU A 155 9.75 6.63 -9.95
N GLU A 156 9.31 7.81 -10.36
CA GLU A 156 9.57 8.32 -11.70
C GLU A 156 11.09 8.40 -11.96
N GLN A 157 11.84 9.02 -11.05
CA GLN A 157 13.30 9.12 -11.16
C GLN A 157 14.00 7.76 -11.02
N ARG A 158 13.47 6.86 -10.17
CA ARG A 158 13.95 5.48 -10.06
C ARG A 158 13.80 4.73 -11.39
N ASN A 159 12.61 4.78 -11.99
CA ASN A 159 12.31 4.08 -13.24
C ASN A 159 13.14 4.64 -14.39
N TYR A 160 13.32 5.97 -14.44
CA TYR A 160 14.21 6.62 -15.40
C TYR A 160 15.64 6.10 -15.27
N LEU A 161 16.18 6.02 -14.04
CA LEU A 161 17.50 5.44 -13.80
C LEU A 161 17.57 3.97 -14.22
N ILE A 162 16.55 3.16 -13.92
CA ILE A 162 16.53 1.73 -14.30
C ILE A 162 16.63 1.59 -15.82
N GLN A 163 15.87 2.38 -16.59
CA GLN A 163 15.94 2.35 -18.06
C GLN A 163 17.35 2.66 -18.58
N ILE A 164 18.06 3.60 -17.94
CA ILE A 164 19.46 3.92 -18.28
C ILE A 164 20.39 2.75 -17.91
N LEU A 165 20.28 2.22 -16.70
CA LEU A 165 21.12 1.11 -16.21
C LEU A 165 20.92 -0.18 -17.02
N GLU A 166 19.71 -0.40 -17.54
CA GLU A 166 19.38 -1.53 -18.43
C GLU A 166 19.73 -1.26 -19.90
N GLY A 167 20.24 -0.07 -20.24
CA GLY A 167 20.60 0.31 -21.60
C GLY A 167 19.41 0.52 -22.55
N GLN A 168 18.20 0.70 -21.99
CA GLN A 168 16.99 1.00 -22.75
C GLN A 168 16.90 2.49 -23.11
N LEU A 169 17.59 3.35 -22.36
CA LEU A 169 17.67 4.79 -22.57
C LEU A 169 19.13 5.24 -22.50
N ASP A 170 19.53 6.14 -23.42
CA ASP A 170 20.87 6.73 -23.46
C ASP A 170 20.81 8.18 -22.96
N ASP A 171 21.32 8.42 -21.75
CA ASP A 171 21.44 9.75 -21.12
C ASP A 171 22.67 9.82 -20.21
N ASP A 172 23.79 10.26 -20.79
CA ASP A 172 25.05 10.46 -20.08
C ASP A 172 24.99 11.54 -18.98
N SER A 173 23.92 12.34 -18.92
CA SER A 173 23.76 13.39 -17.92
C SER A 173 23.17 12.87 -16.61
N PHE A 174 22.58 11.68 -16.60
CA PHE A 174 21.89 11.12 -15.44
C PHE A 174 22.58 9.84 -14.95
N GLY A 175 23.15 9.91 -13.75
CA GLY A 175 23.83 8.77 -13.12
C GLY A 175 23.14 8.33 -11.84
N GLY A 176 23.41 7.12 -11.37
CA GLY A 176 22.87 6.71 -10.09
C GLY A 176 23.19 5.29 -9.67
N VAL A 177 22.65 4.92 -8.51
CA VAL A 177 22.76 3.58 -7.95
C VAL A 177 21.54 3.28 -7.08
N ILE A 178 21.06 2.04 -7.17
CA ILE A 178 19.93 1.53 -6.38
C ILE A 178 20.45 0.32 -5.59
N TYR A 179 20.50 0.44 -4.27
CA TYR A 179 20.85 -0.65 -3.36
C TYR A 179 19.56 -1.29 -2.84
N THR A 180 19.14 -2.40 -3.44
CA THR A 180 17.94 -3.17 -3.07
C THR A 180 18.24 -4.65 -3.17
N LEU A 181 17.33 -5.50 -2.69
CA LEU A 181 17.34 -6.91 -3.04
C LEU A 181 16.90 -7.10 -4.50
N ASP A 182 17.43 -8.15 -5.12
CA ASP A 182 17.05 -8.58 -6.46
C ASP A 182 15.72 -9.33 -6.44
N GLU A 183 15.08 -9.45 -7.60
CA GLU A 183 13.88 -10.25 -7.74
C GLU A 183 14.17 -11.73 -7.44
N GLY A 184 13.40 -12.32 -6.52
CA GLY A 184 13.57 -13.71 -6.09
C GLY A 184 14.51 -13.92 -4.90
N ASP A 185 15.23 -12.90 -4.45
CA ASP A 185 16.03 -12.99 -3.22
C ASP A 185 15.14 -13.31 -2.00
N ASP A 186 15.62 -14.19 -1.13
CA ASP A 186 15.00 -14.38 0.19
C ASP A 186 15.40 -13.22 1.10
N TRP A 187 14.38 -12.47 1.56
CA TRP A 187 14.54 -11.36 2.48
C TRP A 187 14.99 -11.79 3.88
N PHE A 188 14.77 -13.06 4.24
CA PHE A 188 15.19 -13.62 5.53
C PHE A 188 16.62 -14.16 5.51
N ASP A 189 17.20 -14.38 4.32
CA ASP A 189 18.59 -14.78 4.18
C ASP A 189 19.53 -13.58 4.42
N GLU A 190 20.34 -13.67 5.47
CA GLU A 190 21.30 -12.64 5.88
C GLU A 190 22.34 -12.34 4.79
N SER A 191 22.63 -13.30 3.91
CA SER A 191 23.60 -13.14 2.84
C SER A 191 23.17 -12.07 1.82
N ASN A 192 21.86 -11.84 1.67
CA ASN A 192 21.30 -10.84 0.75
C ASN A 192 21.30 -9.43 1.33
N TRP A 193 21.41 -9.25 2.65
CA TRP A 193 21.23 -7.94 3.28
C TRP A 193 22.30 -6.92 2.89
N ILE A 194 23.48 -7.36 2.50
CA ILE A 194 24.57 -6.51 2.01
C ILE A 194 24.18 -5.75 0.73
N LYS A 195 23.33 -6.32 -0.13
CA LYS A 195 22.88 -5.70 -1.39
C LYS A 195 22.16 -4.38 -1.15
N ALA A 196 21.32 -4.32 -0.11
CA ALA A 196 20.60 -3.12 0.31
C ALA A 196 21.38 -2.24 1.32
N ASN A 197 22.44 -2.77 1.94
CA ASN A 197 23.17 -2.14 3.04
C ASN A 197 24.69 -2.12 2.80
N PRO A 198 25.20 -1.25 1.91
CA PRO A 198 26.64 -1.17 1.63
C PRO A 198 27.51 -0.78 2.85
N ASN A 199 26.92 -0.23 3.92
CA ASN A 199 27.62 0.07 5.18
C ASN A 199 27.44 -1.02 6.26
N LEU A 200 27.08 -2.25 5.89
CA LEU A 200 26.98 -3.36 6.83
C LEU A 200 28.31 -3.57 7.57
N GLY A 201 28.24 -3.68 8.90
CA GLY A 201 29.41 -3.79 9.78
C GLY A 201 30.04 -2.45 10.20
N VAL A 202 29.66 -1.33 9.58
CA VAL A 202 30.21 0.01 9.90
C VAL A 202 29.17 0.88 10.61
N SER A 203 28.02 1.11 9.98
CA SER A 203 26.92 1.90 10.54
C SER A 203 25.57 1.18 10.49
N VAL A 204 25.53 0.02 9.84
CA VAL A 204 24.42 -0.93 9.89
C VAL A 204 24.94 -2.20 10.57
N PHE A 205 24.35 -2.59 11.69
CA PHE A 205 24.84 -3.72 12.49
C PHE A 205 23.98 -4.96 12.27
N LEU A 206 24.64 -6.10 12.10
CA LEU A 206 24.00 -7.36 11.74
C LEU A 206 23.01 -7.85 12.81
N ASP A 207 23.35 -7.72 14.09
CA ASP A 207 22.49 -8.14 15.20
C ASP A 207 21.19 -7.34 15.28
N GLU A 208 21.23 -6.05 14.92
CA GLU A 208 20.03 -5.22 14.83
C GLU A 208 19.14 -5.66 13.66
N LEU A 209 19.73 -5.98 12.50
CA LEU A 209 18.99 -6.50 11.35
C LEU A 209 18.36 -7.86 11.66
N ARG A 210 19.07 -8.78 12.31
CA ARG A 210 18.56 -10.07 12.79
C ARG A 210 17.33 -9.90 13.67
N THR A 211 17.43 -9.02 14.66
CA THR A 211 16.33 -8.74 15.59
C THR A 211 15.10 -8.21 14.84
N GLN A 212 15.30 -7.32 13.87
CA GLN A 212 14.20 -6.75 13.08
C GLN A 212 13.61 -7.75 12.07
N ALA A 213 14.44 -8.59 11.46
CA ALA A 213 14.02 -9.67 10.56
C ALA A 213 13.16 -10.71 11.31
N ALA A 214 13.62 -11.15 12.49
CA ALA A 214 12.86 -12.06 13.34
C ALA A 214 11.48 -11.50 13.70
N LYS A 215 11.42 -10.21 14.09
CA LYS A 215 10.14 -9.53 14.35
C LYS A 215 9.26 -9.45 13.10
N ALA A 216 9.85 -9.17 11.93
CA ALA A 216 9.17 -9.14 10.64
C ALA A 216 8.57 -10.49 10.25
N GLY A 217 9.19 -11.61 10.62
CA GLY A 217 8.68 -12.96 10.36
C GLY A 217 7.35 -13.27 11.06
N HIS A 218 7.01 -12.54 12.13
CA HIS A 218 5.81 -12.78 12.92
C HIS A 218 4.79 -11.65 12.86
N VAL A 219 5.20 -10.43 12.49
CA VAL A 219 4.34 -9.23 12.53
C VAL A 219 4.27 -8.59 11.15
N PRO A 220 3.11 -8.64 10.45
CA PRO A 220 2.96 -8.08 9.09
C PRO A 220 3.35 -6.60 8.97
N ALA A 221 3.00 -5.77 9.97
CA ALA A 221 3.39 -4.36 9.99
C ALA A 221 4.91 -4.17 10.17
N ALA A 222 5.57 -5.09 10.88
CA ALA A 222 7.03 -5.09 10.99
C ALA A 222 7.70 -5.56 9.70
N LEU A 223 7.08 -6.51 8.97
CA LEU A 223 7.55 -6.95 7.67
C LEU A 223 7.63 -5.80 6.67
N ASN A 224 6.55 -5.04 6.48
CA ASN A 224 6.57 -3.89 5.56
C ASN A 224 7.64 -2.86 5.94
N ASN A 225 7.80 -2.58 7.24
CA ASN A 225 8.85 -1.69 7.73
C ASN A 225 10.25 -2.25 7.49
N PHE A 226 10.47 -3.55 7.70
CA PHE A 226 11.76 -4.19 7.48
C PHE A 226 12.13 -4.19 6.00
N LEU A 227 11.24 -4.70 5.14
CA LEU A 227 11.42 -4.72 3.68
C LEU A 227 11.73 -3.30 3.16
N THR A 228 10.95 -2.30 3.58
CA THR A 228 11.09 -0.94 3.06
C THR A 228 12.28 -0.19 3.63
N LYS A 229 12.48 -0.24 4.96
CA LYS A 229 13.46 0.62 5.63
C LYS A 229 14.82 -0.03 5.81
N ARG A 230 14.91 -1.36 5.78
CA ARG A 230 16.18 -2.11 5.94
C ARG A 230 16.63 -2.82 4.67
N LEU A 231 15.71 -3.29 3.84
CA LEU A 231 16.03 -3.98 2.58
C LEU A 231 15.77 -3.13 1.34
N ASN A 232 15.29 -1.90 1.54
CA ASN A 232 15.06 -0.90 0.51
C ASN A 232 14.11 -1.38 -0.61
N ILE A 233 13.16 -2.24 -0.27
CA ILE A 233 12.13 -2.73 -1.18
C ILE A 233 10.93 -1.79 -1.11
N TRP A 234 10.45 -1.31 -2.25
CA TRP A 234 9.19 -0.58 -2.28
C TRP A 234 8.05 -1.52 -1.91
N THR A 235 7.37 -1.24 -0.80
CA THR A 235 6.14 -1.93 -0.42
C THR A 235 4.98 -0.96 -0.54
N GLN A 236 3.79 -1.45 -0.86
CA GLN A 236 2.59 -0.65 -0.69
C GLN A 236 2.09 -0.86 0.73
N VAL A 237 1.99 0.23 1.51
CA VAL A 237 1.10 0.19 2.68
C VAL A 237 -0.30 0.37 2.12
N SER A 238 -0.93 -0.75 1.78
CA SER A 238 -2.38 -0.76 1.72
C SER A 238 -2.86 -0.37 3.11
N GLU A 239 -3.40 0.83 3.29
CA GLU A 239 -4.32 1.08 4.39
C GLU A 239 -5.45 0.07 4.20
N SER A 240 -5.34 -1.05 4.91
CA SER A 240 -6.37 -2.05 4.93
C SER A 240 -7.63 -1.37 5.44
N TRP A 241 -8.68 -1.36 4.62
CA TRP A 241 -9.91 -0.63 4.87
C TRP A 241 -10.52 -0.98 6.24
N LEU A 242 -10.47 -2.25 6.64
CA LEU A 242 -10.94 -2.71 7.95
C LEU A 242 -9.72 -2.93 8.85
N SER A 243 -9.53 -2.23 9.98
CA SER A 243 -8.36 -2.43 10.86
C SER A 243 -8.40 -3.78 11.61
N MET A 244 -7.26 -4.30 12.08
CA MET A 244 -7.22 -5.57 12.82
C MET A 244 -8.05 -5.54 14.10
N ASP A 245 -7.97 -4.46 14.87
CA ASP A 245 -8.74 -4.29 16.12
C ASP A 245 -10.25 -4.29 15.87
N ALA A 246 -10.69 -3.63 14.79
CA ALA A 246 -12.10 -3.61 14.42
C ALA A 246 -12.59 -5.01 14.01
N ARG A 247 -11.75 -5.83 13.37
CA ARG A 247 -12.11 -7.21 12.98
C ARG A 247 -12.25 -8.14 14.18
N ASP A 248 -11.28 -8.10 15.09
CA ASP A 248 -11.20 -9.01 16.23
C ASP A 248 -12.32 -8.70 17.26
N LYS A 249 -12.80 -7.45 17.31
CA LYS A 249 -13.99 -7.04 18.07
C LYS A 249 -15.30 -7.74 17.63
N ASN A 250 -15.36 -8.27 16.42
CA ASN A 250 -16.55 -8.91 15.83
C ASN A 250 -16.43 -10.45 15.75
N ALA A 251 -15.45 -11.03 16.46
CA ALA A 251 -15.11 -12.44 16.37
C ALA A 251 -15.96 -13.36 17.28
N ASP A 252 -17.12 -12.89 17.77
CA ASP A 252 -18.02 -13.69 18.59
C ASP A 252 -18.41 -14.98 17.87
N SER A 253 -18.52 -16.08 18.64
CA SER A 253 -18.82 -17.41 18.13
C SER A 253 -20.17 -17.45 17.43
N VAL A 254 -20.25 -18.19 16.33
CA VAL A 254 -21.49 -18.43 15.58
C VAL A 254 -21.99 -19.83 15.91
N ASP A 255 -23.19 -19.90 16.48
CA ASP A 255 -23.91 -21.16 16.68
C ASP A 255 -24.84 -21.41 15.49
N ILE A 256 -24.46 -22.34 14.61
CA ILE A 256 -25.19 -22.64 13.37
C ILE A 256 -26.58 -23.22 13.67
N GLU A 257 -26.72 -24.02 14.73
CA GLU A 257 -28.02 -24.64 15.07
C GLU A 257 -29.02 -23.59 15.55
N ALA A 258 -28.55 -22.57 16.28
CA ALA A 258 -29.37 -21.42 16.68
C ALA A 258 -29.80 -20.54 15.49
N LEU A 259 -29.20 -20.70 14.30
CA LEU A 259 -29.57 -19.97 13.10
C LEU A 259 -30.66 -20.66 12.27
N ARG A 260 -31.01 -21.93 12.58
CA ARG A 260 -32.00 -22.67 11.79
C ARG A 260 -33.34 -21.93 11.71
N GLY A 261 -33.90 -21.87 10.50
CA GLY A 261 -35.16 -21.18 10.22
C GLY A 261 -35.10 -19.65 10.29
N ARG A 262 -33.95 -19.04 10.62
CA ARG A 262 -33.82 -17.58 10.63
C ARG A 262 -33.76 -17.02 9.22
N LYS A 263 -34.28 -15.81 9.05
CA LYS A 263 -34.16 -15.03 7.82
C LYS A 263 -32.72 -14.63 7.57
N CYS A 264 -32.26 -14.81 6.35
CA CYS A 264 -30.91 -14.41 5.95
C CYS A 264 -30.82 -14.00 4.49
N PHE A 265 -29.70 -13.36 4.17
CA PHE A 265 -29.38 -12.85 2.86
C PHE A 265 -28.05 -13.43 2.39
N GLY A 266 -28.02 -13.87 1.14
CA GLY A 266 -26.86 -14.51 0.53
C GLY A 266 -26.00 -13.55 -0.27
N GLY A 267 -24.70 -13.77 -0.23
CA GLY A 267 -23.73 -13.16 -1.13
C GLY A 267 -22.84 -14.22 -1.75
N LEU A 268 -22.83 -14.30 -3.07
CA LEU A 268 -22.08 -15.29 -3.83
C LEU A 268 -21.02 -14.60 -4.71
N ASP A 269 -19.75 -14.75 -4.35
CA ASP A 269 -18.62 -14.29 -5.16
C ASP A 269 -17.89 -15.50 -5.75
N LEU A 270 -18.17 -15.77 -7.02
CA LEU A 270 -17.43 -16.75 -7.80
C LEU A 270 -16.24 -16.06 -8.46
N ALA A 271 -15.05 -16.42 -8.01
CA ALA A 271 -13.83 -16.03 -8.67
C ALA A 271 -13.64 -16.76 -10.01
N SER A 272 -12.53 -16.50 -10.68
CA SER A 272 -12.15 -17.25 -11.89
C SER A 272 -12.09 -18.75 -11.60
N LYS A 273 -12.18 -19.59 -12.66
CA LYS A 273 -12.31 -21.05 -12.53
C LYS A 273 -11.30 -21.74 -11.61
N THR A 274 -10.16 -21.14 -11.33
CA THR A 274 -9.08 -21.72 -10.51
C THR A 274 -8.96 -21.13 -9.10
N ASP A 275 -9.71 -20.09 -8.77
CA ASP A 275 -9.58 -19.27 -7.55
C ASP A 275 -10.54 -19.69 -6.42
N ILE A 276 -10.42 -19.05 -5.26
CA ILE A 276 -11.33 -19.25 -4.12
C ILE A 276 -12.70 -18.64 -4.42
N ALA A 277 -13.79 -19.36 -4.14
CA ALA A 277 -15.12 -18.78 -4.10
C ALA A 277 -15.60 -18.58 -2.67
N ALA A 278 -16.46 -17.58 -2.50
CA ALA A 278 -17.08 -17.27 -1.23
C ALA A 278 -18.61 -17.32 -1.34
N TRP A 279 -19.22 -18.07 -0.43
CA TRP A 279 -20.64 -18.06 -0.15
C TRP A 279 -20.84 -17.57 1.28
N ILE A 280 -21.46 -16.41 1.42
CA ILE A 280 -21.68 -15.75 2.71
C ILE A 280 -23.17 -15.64 2.96
N LEU A 281 -23.60 -16.07 4.14
CA LEU A 281 -24.94 -15.89 4.66
C LEU A 281 -24.91 -14.84 5.77
N LEU A 282 -25.74 -13.82 5.62
CA LEU A 282 -25.85 -12.72 6.56
C LEU A 282 -27.23 -12.76 7.23
N PHE A 283 -27.23 -12.91 8.55
CA PHE A 283 -28.43 -12.97 9.38
C PHE A 283 -28.61 -11.64 10.11
N PRO A 284 -29.67 -10.87 9.81
CA PRO A 284 -30.01 -9.65 10.53
C PRO A 284 -30.30 -9.92 12.02
N PRO A 285 -30.22 -8.90 12.90
CA PRO A 285 -30.69 -8.99 14.27
C PRO A 285 -32.22 -9.21 14.30
N GLU A 286 -32.73 -10.07 15.18
CA GLU A 286 -34.18 -10.20 15.41
C GLU A 286 -34.65 -9.22 16.48
N LYS A 287 -33.76 -8.86 17.42
CA LYS A 287 -34.05 -7.91 18.49
C LYS A 287 -33.06 -6.74 18.49
N PRO A 288 -33.48 -5.56 18.97
CA PRO A 288 -32.57 -4.44 19.18
C PRO A 288 -31.40 -4.84 20.08
N GLY A 289 -30.18 -4.50 19.66
CA GLY A 289 -28.95 -4.80 20.39
C GLY A 289 -28.31 -6.15 20.07
N GLU A 290 -28.96 -7.02 19.29
CA GLU A 290 -28.33 -8.23 18.76
C GLU A 290 -27.37 -7.90 17.61
N LYS A 291 -26.33 -8.74 17.47
CA LYS A 291 -25.35 -8.63 16.38
C LYS A 291 -25.89 -9.26 15.10
N TRP A 292 -25.46 -8.73 13.97
CA TRP A 292 -25.57 -9.39 12.69
C TRP A 292 -24.68 -10.63 12.68
N VAL A 293 -25.22 -11.79 12.34
CA VAL A 293 -24.43 -13.03 12.33
C VAL A 293 -23.97 -13.32 10.90
N VAL A 294 -22.69 -13.65 10.74
CA VAL A 294 -22.07 -13.94 9.44
C VAL A 294 -21.63 -15.40 9.42
N LEU A 295 -22.25 -16.20 8.56
CA LEU A 295 -21.83 -17.58 8.29
C LEU A 295 -21.08 -17.63 6.96
N CYS A 296 -19.85 -18.15 6.99
CA CYS A 296 -18.95 -18.15 5.84
C CYS A 296 -18.70 -19.57 5.34
N ARG A 297 -18.84 -19.80 4.04
CA ARG A 297 -18.36 -21.00 3.35
C ARG A 297 -17.42 -20.60 2.22
N PHE A 298 -16.21 -21.15 2.24
CA PHE A 298 -15.17 -20.87 1.25
C PHE A 298 -14.83 -22.14 0.50
N PHE A 299 -14.70 -22.05 -0.83
CA PHE A 299 -14.43 -23.20 -1.69
C PHE A 299 -13.15 -23.00 -2.49
N ILE A 300 -12.37 -24.07 -2.66
CA ILE A 300 -11.14 -24.03 -3.48
C ILE A 300 -10.96 -25.35 -4.24
N PRO A 301 -10.43 -25.35 -5.48
CA PRO A 301 -10.08 -26.58 -6.18
C PRO A 301 -8.89 -27.27 -5.49
N GLU A 302 -9.05 -28.55 -5.12
CA GLU A 302 -8.08 -29.33 -4.34
C GLU A 302 -6.70 -29.37 -5.00
N ASP A 303 -6.66 -29.61 -6.32
CA ASP A 303 -5.42 -29.75 -7.09
C ASP A 303 -4.59 -28.45 -7.10
N ASN A 304 -5.24 -27.30 -6.89
CA ASN A 304 -4.59 -25.99 -6.92
C ASN A 304 -4.10 -25.53 -5.53
N MET A 305 -4.45 -26.24 -4.45
CA MET A 305 -4.15 -25.79 -3.09
C MET A 305 -2.65 -25.73 -2.80
N LEU A 306 -1.88 -26.76 -3.17
CA LEU A 306 -0.44 -26.82 -2.91
C LEU A 306 0.36 -25.76 -3.66
N VAL A 307 0.02 -25.53 -4.93
CA VAL A 307 0.64 -24.48 -5.76
C VAL A 307 0.33 -23.09 -5.18
N ARG A 308 -0.89 -22.90 -4.67
CA ARG A 308 -1.31 -21.63 -4.07
C ARG A 308 -0.74 -21.37 -2.69
N ASP A 309 -0.51 -22.40 -1.89
CA ASP A 309 0.16 -22.27 -0.59
C ASP A 309 1.51 -21.56 -0.75
N GLN A 310 2.25 -21.89 -1.82
CA GLN A 310 3.53 -21.27 -2.15
C GLN A 310 3.39 -19.86 -2.73
N LYS A 311 2.40 -19.64 -3.62
CA LYS A 311 2.20 -18.37 -4.32
C LYS A 311 1.64 -17.27 -3.42
N ASP A 312 0.55 -17.56 -2.72
CA ASP A 312 -0.23 -16.58 -1.94
C ASP A 312 0.32 -16.46 -0.50
N ARG A 313 1.34 -17.28 -0.15
CA ARG A 313 1.98 -17.36 1.18
C ARG A 313 0.96 -17.57 2.32
N VAL A 314 -0.11 -18.30 2.03
CA VAL A 314 -1.21 -18.62 2.94
C VAL A 314 -1.45 -20.11 2.87
N SER A 315 -1.48 -20.79 4.02
CA SER A 315 -1.67 -22.24 4.06
C SER A 315 -3.17 -22.62 3.89
N TYR A 316 -3.66 -22.66 2.66
CA TYR A 316 -4.96 -23.21 2.28
C TYR A 316 -5.10 -24.68 2.71
N THR A 317 -4.04 -25.48 2.60
CA THR A 317 -4.05 -26.89 3.03
C THR A 317 -4.37 -27.04 4.51
N ALA A 318 -3.71 -26.28 5.39
CA ALA A 318 -4.05 -26.31 6.81
C ALA A 318 -5.46 -25.78 7.10
N ARG A 319 -5.94 -24.77 6.35
CA ARG A 319 -7.29 -24.22 6.53
C ARG A 319 -8.37 -25.22 6.14
N ALA A 320 -8.16 -25.98 5.08
CA ALA A 320 -9.07 -27.07 4.69
C ALA A 320 -9.09 -28.20 5.72
N ARG A 321 -7.90 -28.64 6.21
CA ARG A 321 -7.81 -29.65 7.28
C ARG A 321 -8.55 -29.26 8.56
N ASN A 322 -8.56 -27.96 8.88
CA ASN A 322 -9.27 -27.42 10.03
C ASN A 322 -10.75 -27.07 9.73
N GLY A 323 -11.27 -27.39 8.55
CA GLY A 323 -12.66 -27.15 8.17
C GLY A 323 -13.01 -25.70 7.84
N TYR A 324 -12.03 -24.80 7.71
CA TYR A 324 -12.27 -23.40 7.35
C TYR A 324 -12.46 -23.15 5.85
N ILE A 325 -12.11 -24.13 5.02
CA ILE A 325 -12.26 -24.12 3.56
C ILE A 325 -12.74 -25.50 3.13
N ILE A 326 -13.66 -25.54 2.17
CA ILE A 326 -14.23 -26.75 1.58
C ILE A 326 -13.47 -27.01 0.27
N PRO A 327 -12.60 -28.05 0.21
CA PRO A 327 -11.97 -28.44 -1.04
C PRO A 327 -13.01 -29.03 -2.00
N THR A 328 -12.88 -28.67 -3.28
CA THR A 328 -13.68 -29.21 -4.39
C THR A 328 -12.77 -30.02 -5.30
N ALA A 329 -13.24 -31.17 -5.77
CA ALA A 329 -12.41 -32.08 -6.55
C ALA A 329 -12.00 -31.50 -7.91
N GLY A 330 -10.74 -31.71 -8.30
CA GLY A 330 -10.20 -31.32 -9.60
C GLY A 330 -9.51 -29.95 -9.64
N THR A 331 -9.12 -29.56 -10.86
CA THR A 331 -8.33 -28.33 -11.14
C THR A 331 -9.15 -27.03 -11.22
N GLN A 332 -10.48 -27.14 -11.26
CA GLN A 332 -11.39 -26.01 -11.36
C GLN A 332 -12.47 -26.10 -10.30
N ILE A 333 -13.08 -24.96 -9.98
CA ILE A 333 -14.09 -24.91 -8.94
C ILE A 333 -15.35 -25.66 -9.38
N ASP A 334 -15.78 -26.60 -8.54
CA ASP A 334 -16.99 -27.37 -8.77
C ASP A 334 -18.21 -26.52 -8.40
N GLN A 335 -18.83 -25.90 -9.41
CA GLN A 335 -20.05 -25.11 -9.22
C GLN A 335 -21.23 -25.95 -8.73
N GLU A 336 -21.28 -27.25 -9.04
CA GLU A 336 -22.34 -28.13 -8.57
C GLU A 336 -22.18 -28.43 -7.07
N ALA A 337 -20.95 -28.53 -6.57
CA ALA A 337 -20.70 -28.61 -5.13
C ALA A 337 -21.17 -27.35 -4.39
N ILE A 338 -20.93 -26.17 -4.99
CA ILE A 338 -21.41 -24.89 -4.42
C ILE A 338 -22.94 -24.83 -4.45
N ARG A 339 -23.57 -25.18 -5.58
CA ARG A 339 -25.02 -25.23 -5.72
C ARG A 339 -25.67 -26.13 -4.69
N ARG A 340 -25.17 -27.37 -4.53
CA ARG A 340 -25.64 -28.31 -3.48
C ARG A 340 -25.53 -27.71 -2.09
N GLN A 341 -24.40 -27.07 -1.76
CA GLN A 341 -24.23 -26.43 -0.46
C GLN A 341 -25.24 -25.28 -0.24
N ILE A 342 -25.56 -24.49 -1.27
CA ILE A 342 -26.58 -23.43 -1.19
C ILE A 342 -27.97 -24.03 -0.95
N ILE A 343 -28.31 -25.13 -1.62
CA ILE A 343 -29.59 -25.83 -1.42
C ILE A 343 -29.67 -26.41 0.01
N ASP A 344 -28.60 -27.01 0.52
CA ASP A 344 -28.53 -27.53 1.90
C ASP A 344 -28.71 -26.41 2.94
N ASP A 345 -28.12 -25.24 2.67
CA ASP A 345 -28.30 -24.04 3.49
C ASP A 345 -29.74 -23.51 3.40
N ALA A 346 -30.34 -23.49 2.22
CA ALA A 346 -31.73 -23.07 2.03
C ALA A 346 -32.75 -24.02 2.68
N ALA A 347 -32.40 -25.31 2.82
CA ALA A 347 -33.20 -26.25 3.59
C ALA A 347 -33.11 -26.01 5.11
N SER A 348 -32.03 -25.34 5.57
CA SER A 348 -31.78 -25.06 6.98
C SER A 348 -32.18 -23.64 7.41
N PHE A 349 -32.18 -22.68 6.49
CA PHE A 349 -32.35 -21.25 6.75
C PHE A 349 -33.35 -20.61 5.78
N GLU A 350 -34.00 -19.51 6.18
CA GLU A 350 -34.97 -18.79 5.34
C GLU A 350 -34.24 -17.74 4.46
N ILE A 351 -33.55 -18.21 3.41
CA ILE A 351 -32.80 -17.34 2.49
C ILE A 351 -33.77 -16.49 1.67
N GLN A 352 -33.78 -15.17 1.90
CA GLN A 352 -34.69 -14.25 1.21
C GLN A 352 -34.23 -13.93 -0.21
N SER A 353 -32.94 -13.60 -0.38
CA SER A 353 -32.36 -13.33 -1.71
C SER A 353 -30.84 -13.42 -1.70
N ILE A 354 -30.26 -13.61 -2.88
CA ILE A 354 -28.83 -13.85 -3.09
C ILE A 354 -28.26 -12.84 -4.09
N GLY A 355 -27.31 -12.02 -3.63
CA GLY A 355 -26.55 -11.10 -4.48
C GLY A 355 -25.36 -11.80 -5.13
N PHE A 356 -25.15 -11.61 -6.43
CA PHE A 356 -24.03 -12.22 -7.16
C PHE A 356 -23.50 -11.35 -8.30
N ASP A 357 -22.26 -11.59 -8.73
CA ASP A 357 -21.69 -10.96 -9.92
C ASP A 357 -22.01 -11.77 -11.19
N ALA A 358 -22.77 -11.16 -12.11
CA ALA A 358 -23.27 -11.81 -13.32
C ALA A 358 -22.17 -12.33 -14.26
N TRP A 359 -20.96 -11.73 -14.23
CA TRP A 359 -19.89 -12.10 -15.15
C TRP A 359 -19.37 -13.53 -14.97
N ASN A 360 -19.26 -14.00 -13.72
CA ASN A 360 -18.68 -15.32 -13.42
C ASN A 360 -19.71 -16.36 -12.98
N ALA A 361 -20.90 -15.93 -12.59
CA ALA A 361 -21.91 -16.79 -11.96
C ALA A 361 -23.21 -16.94 -12.77
N GLY A 362 -23.23 -16.55 -14.05
CA GLY A 362 -24.44 -16.62 -14.89
C GLY A 362 -25.08 -18.02 -14.93
N LYS A 363 -24.29 -19.08 -15.13
CA LYS A 363 -24.80 -20.46 -15.22
C LYS A 363 -25.45 -20.92 -13.91
N ILE A 364 -24.69 -20.91 -12.81
CA ILE A 364 -25.18 -21.34 -11.49
C ILE A 364 -26.35 -20.47 -11.01
N ALA A 365 -26.40 -19.18 -11.39
CA ALA A 365 -27.52 -18.33 -11.03
C ALA A 365 -28.81 -18.77 -11.74
N THR A 366 -28.75 -19.16 -13.02
CA THR A 366 -29.91 -19.73 -13.71
C THR A 366 -30.36 -21.03 -13.04
N GLU A 367 -29.44 -21.94 -12.71
CA GLU A 367 -29.76 -23.21 -12.06
C GLU A 367 -30.38 -22.99 -10.67
N LEU A 368 -29.86 -22.04 -9.87
CA LEU A 368 -30.42 -21.69 -8.56
C LEU A 368 -31.79 -21.00 -8.67
N MET A 369 -32.04 -20.22 -9.72
CA MET A 369 -33.38 -19.67 -9.98
C MET A 369 -34.38 -20.80 -10.31
N GLU A 370 -33.96 -21.82 -11.06
CA GLU A 370 -34.78 -23.02 -11.34
C GLU A 370 -35.08 -23.81 -10.05
N ASP A 371 -34.17 -23.76 -9.06
CA ASP A 371 -34.39 -24.31 -7.71
C ASP A 371 -35.27 -23.43 -6.81
N GLY A 372 -35.76 -22.30 -7.31
CA GLY A 372 -36.65 -21.38 -6.58
C GLY A 372 -35.94 -20.32 -5.74
N MET A 373 -34.63 -20.10 -5.91
CA MET A 373 -33.91 -19.05 -5.20
C MET A 373 -34.07 -17.68 -5.87
N GLU A 374 -34.29 -16.62 -5.08
CA GLU A 374 -34.26 -15.24 -5.58
C GLU A 374 -32.82 -14.77 -5.79
N MET A 375 -32.34 -14.82 -7.03
CA MET A 375 -31.00 -14.40 -7.42
C MET A 375 -31.02 -12.96 -7.99
N VAL A 376 -30.17 -12.07 -7.46
CA VAL A 376 -30.04 -10.68 -7.92
C VAL A 376 -28.63 -10.36 -8.39
N ALA A 377 -28.54 -9.98 -9.67
CA ALA A 377 -27.29 -9.58 -10.29
C ALA A 377 -26.83 -8.20 -9.78
N LEU A 378 -25.65 -8.16 -9.18
CA LEU A 378 -24.99 -6.96 -8.68
C LEU A 378 -23.67 -6.75 -9.43
N THR A 379 -23.66 -5.80 -10.36
CA THR A 379 -22.41 -5.34 -10.96
C THR A 379 -21.52 -4.73 -9.88
N GLN A 380 -20.23 -5.07 -9.84
CA GLN A 380 -19.26 -4.54 -8.86
C GLN A 380 -18.86 -3.07 -9.14
N ASN A 381 -19.85 -2.18 -9.21
CA ASN A 381 -19.68 -0.74 -9.41
C ASN A 381 -20.00 0.05 -8.12
N PHE A 382 -19.78 1.36 -8.14
CA PHE A 382 -20.06 2.22 -6.98
C PHE A 382 -21.54 2.26 -6.64
N GLN A 383 -22.43 2.21 -7.62
CA GLN A 383 -23.88 2.28 -7.40
C GLN A 383 -24.39 1.13 -6.52
N ASN A 384 -23.91 -0.10 -6.76
CA ASN A 384 -24.39 -1.26 -6.01
C ASN A 384 -23.61 -1.49 -4.72
N LEU A 385 -22.31 -1.16 -4.69
CA LEU A 385 -21.44 -1.57 -3.58
C LEU A 385 -21.04 -0.44 -2.64
N SER A 386 -21.23 0.84 -2.99
CA SER A 386 -20.77 1.95 -2.13
C SER A 386 -21.50 2.01 -0.79
N GLU A 387 -22.82 2.09 -0.83
CA GLU A 387 -23.63 2.21 0.39
C GLU A 387 -23.53 0.97 1.31
N PRO A 388 -23.60 -0.27 0.79
CA PRO A 388 -23.35 -1.45 1.61
C PRO A 388 -21.92 -1.52 2.14
N SER A 389 -20.92 -0.97 1.44
CA SER A 389 -19.56 -0.89 1.97
C SER A 389 -19.49 0.05 3.17
N LYS A 390 -20.08 1.25 3.06
CA LYS A 390 -20.18 2.22 4.17
C LYS A 390 -20.85 1.61 5.39
N GLU A 391 -21.96 0.91 5.17
CA GLU A 391 -22.71 0.24 6.25
C GLU A 391 -21.90 -0.89 6.90
N LEU A 392 -21.19 -1.69 6.10
CA LEU A 392 -20.30 -2.74 6.60
C LEU A 392 -19.22 -2.14 7.52
N GLU A 393 -18.56 -1.08 7.09
CA GLU A 393 -17.52 -0.40 7.88
C GLU A 393 -18.09 0.16 9.19
N ALA A 394 -19.21 0.87 9.13
CA ALA A 394 -19.85 1.45 10.31
C ALA A 394 -20.23 0.37 11.35
N LYS A 395 -20.85 -0.73 10.90
CA LYS A 395 -21.24 -1.84 11.77
C LYS A 395 -20.02 -2.58 12.34
N ILE A 396 -18.96 -2.80 11.55
CA ILE A 396 -17.73 -3.44 12.05
C ILE A 396 -17.07 -2.57 13.12
N LEU A 397 -16.95 -1.26 12.92
CA LEU A 397 -16.39 -0.33 13.90
C LEU A 397 -17.21 -0.32 15.21
N ALA A 398 -18.54 -0.38 15.09
CA ALA A 398 -19.44 -0.49 16.23
C ALA A 398 -19.30 -1.83 16.99
N GLY A 399 -18.79 -2.88 16.36
CA GLY A 399 -18.79 -4.24 16.93
C GLY A 399 -20.13 -4.95 16.73
N GLY A 400 -20.85 -4.62 15.67
CA GLY A 400 -22.22 -5.07 15.39
C GLY A 400 -22.31 -6.42 14.67
N PHE A 401 -21.20 -7.11 14.41
CA PHE A 401 -21.17 -8.43 13.76
C PHE A 401 -20.63 -9.53 14.67
N ALA A 402 -21.08 -10.76 14.41
CA ALA A 402 -20.53 -12.00 14.93
C ALA A 402 -20.18 -12.91 13.74
N HIS A 403 -18.89 -13.04 13.41
CA HIS A 403 -18.40 -13.85 12.27
C HIS A 403 -17.66 -15.12 12.67
N GLY A 404 -17.63 -15.45 13.97
CA GLY A 404 -17.07 -16.70 14.47
C GLY A 404 -15.54 -16.76 14.49
N GLY A 405 -14.87 -15.61 14.31
CA GLY A 405 -13.41 -15.57 14.23
C GLY A 405 -12.87 -16.27 12.97
N GLN A 406 -13.67 -16.35 11.91
CA GLN A 406 -13.36 -17.17 10.74
C GLN A 406 -12.00 -16.73 10.12
N PRO A 407 -10.95 -17.60 10.11
CA PRO A 407 -9.59 -17.18 9.76
C PRO A 407 -9.39 -16.74 8.30
N VAL A 408 -10.19 -17.23 7.36
CA VAL A 408 -10.19 -16.89 5.93
C VAL A 408 -10.82 -15.52 5.72
N LEU A 409 -12.00 -15.26 6.28
CA LEU A 409 -12.62 -13.94 6.25
C LEU A 409 -11.73 -12.90 6.93
N ARG A 410 -11.15 -13.25 8.10
CA ARG A 410 -10.20 -12.39 8.83
C ARG A 410 -8.96 -12.05 7.99
N TRP A 411 -8.43 -13.02 7.26
CA TRP A 411 -7.32 -12.81 6.34
C TRP A 411 -7.71 -11.92 5.16
N MET A 412 -8.85 -12.18 4.52
CA MET A 412 -9.39 -11.36 3.43
C MET A 412 -9.65 -9.91 3.84
N ALA A 413 -10.20 -9.69 5.04
CA ALA A 413 -10.33 -8.36 5.65
C ALA A 413 -8.97 -7.68 5.89
N GLY A 414 -7.88 -8.45 5.97
CA GLY A 414 -6.49 -7.99 6.01
C GLY A 414 -5.98 -7.36 4.74
N ASN A 415 -6.55 -7.78 3.62
CA ASN A 415 -6.03 -7.47 2.30
C ASN A 415 -6.86 -6.39 1.60
N VAL A 416 -8.07 -6.13 2.08
CA VAL A 416 -9.05 -5.29 1.38
C VAL A 416 -8.63 -3.83 1.33
N VAL A 417 -8.52 -3.34 0.09
CA VAL A 417 -8.33 -1.93 -0.25
C VAL A 417 -9.56 -1.44 -0.99
N VAL A 418 -10.01 -0.23 -0.66
CA VAL A 418 -11.12 0.41 -1.34
C VAL A 418 -10.65 1.27 -2.51
N LEU A 419 -11.45 1.32 -3.57
CA LEU A 419 -11.37 2.36 -4.58
C LEU A 419 -12.34 3.47 -4.17
N ARG A 420 -11.90 4.73 -4.24
CA ARG A 420 -12.74 5.92 -3.95
C ARG A 420 -12.97 6.72 -5.24
N ASP A 421 -14.14 7.33 -5.38
CA ASP A 421 -14.42 8.34 -6.40
C ASP A 421 -14.35 9.77 -5.81
N THR A 422 -14.62 10.78 -6.63
CA THR A 422 -14.61 12.20 -6.21
C THR A 422 -15.78 12.59 -5.31
N ASN A 423 -16.81 11.76 -5.19
CA ASN A 423 -18.02 11.99 -4.40
C ASN A 423 -17.99 11.22 -3.07
N ASP A 424 -16.81 10.75 -2.67
CA ASP A 424 -16.59 9.92 -1.48
C ASP A 424 -17.45 8.64 -1.46
N ASN A 425 -17.75 8.10 -2.65
CA ASN A 425 -18.19 6.71 -2.77
C ASN A 425 -16.99 5.81 -2.75
N TYR A 426 -17.13 4.65 -2.10
CA TYR A 426 -16.03 3.70 -2.04
C TYR A 426 -16.51 2.27 -1.98
N ARG A 427 -15.75 1.38 -2.60
CA ARG A 427 -16.04 -0.06 -2.64
C ARG A 427 -14.77 -0.88 -2.57
N PRO A 428 -14.82 -2.14 -2.12
CA PRO A 428 -13.73 -3.08 -2.24
C PRO A 428 -13.21 -3.15 -3.69
N ASN A 429 -11.89 -3.17 -3.83
CA ASN A 429 -11.24 -3.26 -5.13
C ASN A 429 -10.26 -4.44 -5.16
N LYS A 430 -10.65 -5.49 -5.90
CA LYS A 430 -9.84 -6.70 -6.07
C LYS A 430 -8.46 -6.42 -6.71
N LYS A 431 -8.35 -5.43 -7.60
CA LYS A 431 -7.08 -5.11 -8.31
C LYS A 431 -6.09 -4.34 -7.45
N ARG A 432 -6.58 -3.49 -6.54
CA ARG A 432 -5.75 -2.74 -5.59
C ARG A 432 -5.43 -3.51 -4.31
N SER A 433 -6.21 -4.55 -4.03
CA SER A 433 -5.95 -5.45 -2.90
C SER A 433 -4.82 -6.41 -3.29
N ARG A 434 -3.83 -6.56 -2.41
CA ARG A 434 -2.63 -7.40 -2.68
C ARG A 434 -2.98 -8.87 -2.86
N GLU A 435 -3.98 -9.33 -2.11
CA GLU A 435 -4.38 -10.73 -2.00
C GLU A 435 -5.91 -10.84 -2.08
N ARG A 436 -6.44 -12.05 -1.89
CA ARG A 436 -7.88 -12.34 -2.02
C ARG A 436 -8.73 -11.58 -1.00
N ILE A 437 -9.90 -11.17 -1.47
CA ILE A 437 -10.92 -10.41 -0.72
C ILE A 437 -12.34 -10.90 -0.98
N ASP A 438 -12.48 -12.08 -1.60
CA ASP A 438 -13.76 -12.57 -2.16
C ASP A 438 -14.84 -12.71 -1.08
N GLY A 439 -14.47 -13.12 0.14
CA GLY A 439 -15.38 -13.14 1.29
C GLY A 439 -15.89 -11.78 1.72
N ILE A 440 -15.07 -10.72 1.59
CA ILE A 440 -15.50 -9.35 1.91
C ILE A 440 -16.44 -8.83 0.83
N VAL A 441 -16.16 -9.11 -0.44
CA VAL A 441 -17.04 -8.73 -1.56
C VAL A 441 -18.38 -9.45 -1.43
N ALA A 442 -18.38 -10.76 -1.17
CA ALA A 442 -19.58 -11.54 -0.90
C ALA A 442 -20.37 -11.00 0.30
N LEU A 443 -19.71 -10.63 1.39
CA LEU A 443 -20.38 -10.02 2.55
C LEU A 443 -21.02 -8.66 2.21
N VAL A 444 -20.35 -7.82 1.41
CA VAL A 444 -20.93 -6.55 0.92
C VAL A 444 -22.15 -6.81 0.02
N MET A 445 -22.12 -7.84 -0.81
CA MET A 445 -23.28 -8.25 -1.63
C MET A 445 -24.44 -8.78 -0.77
N ALA A 446 -24.17 -9.59 0.26
CA ALA A 446 -25.19 -10.05 1.20
C ALA A 446 -25.83 -8.87 1.96
N LEU A 447 -25.01 -7.90 2.38
CA LEU A 447 -25.48 -6.69 3.05
C LEU A 447 -26.29 -5.79 2.10
N ASN A 448 -25.91 -5.68 0.82
CA ASN A 448 -26.74 -5.03 -0.20
C ASN A 448 -28.14 -5.64 -0.23
N ARG A 449 -28.23 -6.98 -0.31
CA ARG A 449 -29.53 -7.68 -0.31
C ARG A 449 -30.32 -7.41 0.96
N ALA A 450 -29.68 -7.44 2.13
CA ALA A 450 -30.34 -7.13 3.39
C ALA A 450 -30.87 -5.68 3.47
N MET A 451 -30.19 -4.72 2.85
CA MET A 451 -30.57 -3.30 2.87
C MET A 451 -31.71 -2.96 1.90
N TYR A 452 -31.78 -3.64 0.76
CA TYR A 452 -32.68 -3.27 -0.34
C TYR A 452 -33.76 -4.32 -0.64
N HIS A 453 -33.85 -5.39 0.14
CA HIS A 453 -34.96 -6.33 0.02
C HIS A 453 -36.25 -5.67 0.53
N ALA A 454 -37.23 -5.51 -0.36
CA ALA A 454 -38.54 -4.98 -0.01
C ALA A 454 -39.37 -6.10 0.64
N PRO A 455 -39.88 -5.95 1.87
CA PRO A 455 -40.84 -6.91 2.41
C PRO A 455 -42.14 -6.88 1.59
N GLU A 456 -42.76 -8.04 1.35
CA GLU A 456 -43.99 -8.18 0.54
C GLU A 456 -45.20 -7.37 1.08
N GLU A 457 -45.16 -6.81 2.29
CA GLU A 457 -46.24 -6.04 2.88
C GLU A 457 -45.87 -4.58 3.18
N THR A 458 -45.88 -3.70 2.18
CA THR A 458 -46.39 -2.31 2.34
C THR A 458 -46.47 -1.56 1.00
N VAL A 459 -47.54 -1.80 0.23
CA VAL A 459 -48.10 -0.76 -0.65
C VAL A 459 -49.61 -0.71 -0.40
N ARG A 460 -50.01 -0.15 0.74
CA ARG A 460 -51.28 0.58 0.82
C ARG A 460 -50.91 2.06 0.76
N LEU A 461 -51.01 2.61 -0.45
CA LEU A 461 -50.90 4.04 -0.68
C LEU A 461 -52.00 4.74 0.12
N ALA A 462 -51.61 5.49 1.14
CA ALA A 462 -52.46 6.47 1.78
C ALA A 462 -52.60 7.68 0.84
N TYR A 463 -53.49 7.57 -0.14
CA TYR A 463 -54.00 8.69 -0.93
C TYR A 463 -55.45 8.41 -1.30
N GLU A 464 -56.35 8.55 -0.33
CA GLU A 464 -57.76 8.83 -0.55
C GLU A 464 -58.35 9.12 0.82
N ASP A 465 -58.33 10.41 1.20
CA ASP A 465 -59.39 11.06 1.99
C ASP A 465 -58.98 12.52 2.23
N GLU A 466 -59.07 13.32 1.17
CA GLU A 466 -59.40 14.73 1.32
C GLU A 466 -60.18 15.19 0.08
N VAL A 467 -61.32 15.83 0.36
CA VAL A 467 -62.24 16.56 -0.54
C VAL A 467 -63.29 15.72 -1.28
N TYR A 468 -64.49 15.60 -0.69
CA TYR A 468 -65.70 16.35 -1.08
C TYR A 468 -66.88 16.01 -0.15
N LEU A 469 -67.19 16.93 0.78
CA LEU A 469 -68.54 17.50 1.01
C LEU A 469 -68.47 18.65 2.02
#